data_AF-A0A928EQB5-F1
#
_entry.id   AF-A0A928EQB5-F1
#
_cell.length_a   1.000
_cell.length_b   1.000
_cell.length_c   1.000
_cell.angle_alpha   90.00
_cell.angle_beta   90.00
_cell.angle_gamma   90.00
#
_symmetry.space_group_name_H-M   'P 1'
#
loop_
_entity.id
_entity.type
_entity.pdbx_description
1 polymer ?
#
loop_
_entity_poly.entity_id
_entity_poly.type
_entity_poly.pdbx_seq_one_letter_code
_entity_poly.pdbx_strand_id
1 'polypeptide(L)'
;MKRALLLLLTFPLIAMVAACSPADPADGSAPAAEESTAPDTAAAPDTTAAPVEEDPFDVPSDMEGIRKKTIDYFNAMSEVKWIAPETMDYKDDCPWTTTLVYEKGQAYYGLPYSTYRAGVSLAEFEDYLDDKSVYKGPLEYRELIGGDCGSMRRAWAYGGALCGFGMQGKDFQMIPGFSRPGNKIATTKVGHYDDSQFSSSTPTFNNINEVNGTEVMYEAYAQLKACDIIAYRFTLSTNGQIAQHIRMIVDDATVFRLNNGKIAPSRSYITFSEQTSSIRTIDGKKTTWVLNEVMSFTDLYNKGCIPLRLISMEKDAPDPVDMTATGFSKPENFASSPVLKGTIKCNYNIFETEITITDQSGNVVSHAKVYPYDLQVMLSEIQLSTPVKELPAGNYHFKTTATIGFGEKTVAEFDFTK
;
A
#
# COMPACT_ATOMS: atom_id res chain seq x y z
N MET A 1 -3.87 -52.02 -29.47
CA MET A 1 -3.72 -50.92 -30.46
C MET A 1 -3.16 -49.72 -29.70
N LYS A 2 -1.83 -49.51 -29.56
CA LYS A 2 -0.82 -48.97 -30.50
C LYS A 2 -1.19 -47.64 -31.18
N ARG A 3 -0.58 -46.55 -30.68
CA ARG A 3 0.07 -45.36 -31.31
C ARG A 3 0.01 -44.20 -30.29
N ALA A 4 1.07 -43.73 -29.64
CA ALA A 4 2.38 -43.21 -30.07
C ALA A 4 2.27 -41.99 -31.00
N LEU A 5 2.56 -40.80 -30.48
CA LEU A 5 3.19 -39.72 -31.24
C LEU A 5 4.15 -38.93 -30.33
N LEU A 6 5.35 -38.77 -30.87
CA LEU A 6 6.59 -38.25 -30.34
C LEU A 6 6.79 -36.85 -30.94
N LEU A 7 7.27 -35.87 -30.18
CA LEU A 7 7.95 -34.71 -30.77
C LEU A 7 9.16 -34.32 -29.92
N LEU A 8 10.34 -34.57 -30.48
CA LEU A 8 11.62 -33.99 -30.09
C LEU A 8 11.65 -32.52 -30.52
N LEU A 9 12.30 -31.68 -29.73
CA LEU A 9 13.12 -30.57 -30.22
C LEU A 9 14.35 -30.41 -29.31
N THR A 10 15.48 -30.14 -29.96
CA THR A 10 16.86 -30.30 -29.48
C THR A 10 17.62 -28.96 -29.49
N PHE A 11 18.65 -28.90 -28.63
CA PHE A 11 19.88 -28.06 -28.66
C PHE A 11 19.82 -26.60 -28.13
N PRO A 12 20.97 -26.00 -27.72
CA PRO A 12 22.20 -26.58 -27.16
C PRO A 12 22.69 -25.91 -25.86
N LEU A 13 23.59 -26.64 -25.20
CA LEU A 13 24.42 -26.28 -24.05
C LEU A 13 25.59 -25.37 -24.51
N ILE A 14 25.81 -24.23 -23.87
CA ILE A 14 27.10 -23.53 -23.87
C ILE A 14 27.49 -23.26 -22.42
N ALA A 15 28.57 -23.91 -22.00
CA ALA A 15 29.33 -23.59 -20.82
C ALA A 15 30.44 -22.60 -21.21
N MET A 16 30.71 -21.58 -20.39
CA MET A 16 32.04 -21.00 -20.32
C MET A 16 32.35 -20.42 -18.95
N VAL A 17 33.61 -20.62 -18.59
CA VAL A 17 34.32 -20.46 -17.32
C VAL A 17 35.03 -19.11 -17.28
N ALA A 18 35.10 -18.45 -16.11
CA ALA A 18 36.25 -17.67 -15.59
C ALA A 18 35.83 -17.12 -14.21
N ALA A 19 36.38 -17.49 -13.05
CA ALA A 19 37.76 -17.47 -12.52
C ALA A 19 38.31 -16.05 -12.23
N CYS A 20 38.48 -15.77 -10.91
CA CYS A 20 39.54 -15.04 -10.17
C CYS A 20 40.29 -13.88 -10.85
N SER A 21 40.77 -12.78 -10.24
CA SER A 21 40.99 -12.31 -8.85
C SER A 21 41.54 -10.84 -8.93
N PRO A 22 41.88 -10.15 -7.82
CA PRO A 22 42.02 -8.69 -7.71
C PRO A 22 43.46 -8.13 -7.77
N ALA A 23 43.60 -6.79 -7.82
CA ALA A 23 44.55 -5.91 -7.07
C ALA A 23 45.01 -4.65 -7.85
N ASP A 24 44.78 -3.47 -7.23
CA ASP A 24 45.51 -2.18 -7.09
C ASP A 24 47.01 -2.05 -7.54
N PRO A 25 47.69 -0.86 -7.47
CA PRO A 25 47.29 0.57 -7.31
C PRO A 25 48.15 1.59 -8.15
N ALA A 26 48.04 2.89 -7.79
CA ALA A 26 48.97 4.02 -8.02
C ALA A 26 48.81 4.76 -9.38
N ASP A 27 49.05 6.07 -9.55
CA ASP A 27 49.78 7.10 -8.82
C ASP A 27 49.42 8.47 -9.47
N GLY A 28 49.82 9.60 -8.85
CA GLY A 28 50.28 10.75 -9.66
C GLY A 28 49.51 12.08 -9.62
N SER A 29 49.95 12.94 -8.70
CA SER A 29 50.32 14.36 -8.92
C SER A 29 49.29 15.43 -9.33
N ALA A 30 49.15 16.43 -8.44
CA ALA A 30 48.83 17.83 -8.74
C ALA A 30 50.05 18.57 -9.36
N PRO A 31 49.85 19.77 -9.96
CA PRO A 31 50.15 21.00 -9.19
C PRO A 31 49.22 22.20 -9.46
N ALA A 32 49.32 23.18 -8.54
CA ALA A 32 48.83 24.57 -8.58
C ALA A 32 49.49 25.38 -9.72
N ALA A 33 49.18 26.64 -10.07
CA ALA A 33 48.45 27.76 -9.48
C ALA A 33 48.11 28.75 -10.63
N GLU A 34 47.23 29.74 -10.41
CA GLU A 34 47.55 31.16 -10.66
C GLU A 34 46.40 32.09 -10.25
N GLU A 35 46.78 33.11 -9.48
CA GLU A 35 46.01 34.32 -9.14
C GLU A 35 45.84 35.20 -10.38
N SER A 36 44.65 35.80 -10.55
CA SER A 36 44.49 37.03 -11.33
C SER A 36 43.37 37.89 -10.74
N THR A 37 43.70 39.16 -10.62
CA THR A 37 43.02 40.26 -9.93
C THR A 37 41.71 40.73 -10.58
N ALA A 38 40.80 41.24 -9.74
CA ALA A 38 39.50 41.85 -10.07
C ALA A 38 39.61 43.09 -11.00
N PRO A 39 38.49 43.55 -11.58
CA PRO A 39 37.83 44.71 -10.95
C PRO A 39 36.29 44.71 -10.96
N ASP A 40 35.77 45.23 -9.85
CA ASP A 40 34.57 46.02 -9.56
C ASP A 40 33.31 46.07 -10.46
N THR A 41 32.20 46.13 -9.72
CA THR A 41 30.88 46.73 -10.03
C THR A 41 29.92 46.03 -11.00
N ALA A 42 28.99 45.27 -10.42
CA ALA A 42 27.58 45.27 -10.82
C ALA A 42 26.71 45.05 -9.57
N ALA A 43 25.68 45.88 -9.42
CA ALA A 43 24.74 45.86 -8.30
C ALA A 43 24.18 44.46 -8.05
N ALA A 44 24.19 44.03 -6.78
CA ALA A 44 23.49 42.84 -6.35
C ALA A 44 22.00 43.02 -6.65
N PRO A 45 21.33 42.11 -7.39
CA PRO A 45 19.89 42.07 -7.37
C PRO A 45 19.47 41.72 -5.94
N ASP A 46 18.60 42.55 -5.39
CA ASP A 46 17.85 42.30 -4.18
C ASP A 46 17.08 40.99 -4.37
N THR A 47 17.70 39.87 -3.96
CA THR A 47 17.01 38.60 -3.82
C THR A 47 16.18 38.70 -2.56
N THR A 48 15.02 39.35 -2.67
CA THR A 48 13.87 38.91 -1.89
C THR A 48 13.69 37.44 -2.23
N ALA A 49 14.25 36.57 -1.39
CA ALA A 49 13.97 35.14 -1.46
C ALA A 49 12.45 35.03 -1.57
N ALA A 50 11.99 34.37 -2.63
CA ALA A 50 10.58 33.99 -2.71
C ALA A 50 10.21 33.37 -1.35
N PRO A 51 9.02 33.66 -0.80
CA PRO A 51 8.58 33.03 0.43
C PRO A 51 8.88 31.54 0.30
N VAL A 52 9.58 30.97 1.28
CA VAL A 52 9.76 29.52 1.35
C VAL A 52 8.34 28.98 1.38
N GLU A 53 7.89 28.45 0.26
CA GLU A 53 6.59 27.84 0.12
C GLU A 53 6.61 26.70 1.14
N GLU A 54 5.81 26.84 2.21
CA GLU A 54 5.74 25.81 3.24
C GLU A 54 5.39 24.49 2.55
N ASP A 55 6.16 23.44 2.84
CA ASP A 55 5.89 22.11 2.31
C ASP A 55 4.44 21.74 2.72
N PRO A 56 3.52 21.53 1.76
CA PRO A 56 2.11 21.31 2.09
C PRO A 56 1.88 19.93 2.76
N PHE A 57 2.93 19.14 2.95
CA PHE A 57 2.86 17.81 3.54
C PHE A 57 3.28 17.79 5.02
N ASP A 58 2.39 17.31 5.89
CA ASP A 58 2.61 17.07 7.31
C ASP A 58 3.11 15.64 7.56
N VAL A 59 4.32 15.34 7.05
CA VAL A 59 4.95 14.03 7.27
C VAL A 59 5.55 13.98 8.69
N PRO A 60 5.24 12.95 9.49
CA PRO A 60 5.87 12.77 10.79
C PRO A 60 7.40 12.75 10.70
N SER A 61 8.09 13.27 11.72
CA SER A 61 9.56 13.29 11.75
C SER A 61 10.20 11.93 12.02
N ASP A 62 9.43 10.93 12.43
CA ASP A 62 9.89 9.59 12.79
C ASP A 62 8.96 8.49 12.26
N MET A 63 9.45 7.25 12.28
CA MET A 63 8.67 6.11 11.84
C MET A 63 7.52 5.75 12.80
N GLU A 64 7.53 6.24 14.04
CA GLU A 64 6.44 5.95 14.99
C GLU A 64 5.17 6.72 14.61
N GLY A 65 5.30 7.98 14.18
CA GLY A 65 4.19 8.74 13.62
C GLY A 65 3.62 8.10 12.35
N ILE A 66 4.46 7.53 11.49
CA ILE A 66 4.05 6.76 10.31
C ILE A 66 3.26 5.50 10.71
N ARG A 67 3.75 4.74 11.70
CA ARG A 67 3.05 3.57 12.25
C ARG A 67 1.69 3.97 12.81
N LYS A 68 1.64 5.03 13.62
CA LYS A 68 0.39 5.53 14.19
C LYS A 68 -0.63 5.93 13.11
N LYS A 69 -0.22 6.72 12.12
CA LYS A 69 -1.10 7.13 11.01
C LYS A 69 -1.63 5.93 10.21
N THR A 70 -0.79 4.92 10.02
CA THR A 70 -1.19 3.65 9.40
C THR A 70 -2.29 2.95 10.22
N ILE A 71 -2.07 2.79 11.53
CA ILE A 71 -3.03 2.13 12.44
C ILE A 71 -4.33 2.93 12.55
N ASP A 72 -4.25 4.26 12.68
CA ASP A 72 -5.42 5.13 12.75
C ASP A 72 -6.30 4.95 11.49
N TYR A 73 -5.69 4.94 10.30
CA TYR A 73 -6.42 4.69 9.06
C TYR A 73 -6.96 3.25 8.98
N PHE A 74 -6.20 2.25 9.45
CA PHE A 74 -6.67 0.87 9.55
C PHE A 74 -7.91 0.73 10.44
N ASN A 75 -7.92 1.42 11.57
CA ASN A 75 -9.06 1.48 12.47
C ASN A 75 -10.23 2.22 11.84
N ALA A 76 -10.01 3.35 11.16
CA ALA A 76 -11.07 4.09 10.46
C ALA A 76 -11.77 3.23 9.40
N MET A 77 -11.00 2.43 8.64
CA MET A 77 -11.57 1.46 7.69
C MET A 77 -12.50 0.43 8.34
N SER A 78 -12.36 0.14 9.63
CA SER A 78 -13.21 -0.81 10.35
C SER A 78 -14.47 -0.19 10.95
N GLU A 79 -14.56 1.14 10.98
CA GLU A 79 -15.62 1.86 11.69
C GLU A 79 -16.70 2.43 10.78
N VAL A 80 -16.40 2.63 9.49
CA VAL A 80 -17.35 3.23 8.53
C VAL A 80 -18.66 2.45 8.51
N LYS A 81 -19.75 3.15 8.84
CA LYS A 81 -21.10 2.57 8.83
C LYS A 81 -21.67 2.65 7.43
N TRP A 82 -22.28 1.57 6.97
CA TRP A 82 -23.03 1.58 5.71
C TRP A 82 -24.24 0.64 5.77
N ILE A 83 -25.21 0.87 4.90
CA ILE A 83 -26.45 0.11 4.78
C ILE A 83 -26.51 -0.51 3.40
N ALA A 84 -26.70 -1.82 3.34
CA ALA A 84 -26.81 -2.53 2.06
C ALA A 84 -28.10 -2.12 1.33
N PRO A 85 -28.03 -1.64 0.08
CA PRO A 85 -29.20 -1.16 -0.67
C PRO A 85 -30.11 -2.31 -1.10
N GLU A 86 -29.52 -3.49 -1.31
CA GLU A 86 -30.17 -4.75 -1.62
C GLU A 86 -29.40 -5.91 -0.98
N THR A 87 -29.93 -7.13 -1.10
CA THR A 87 -29.22 -8.31 -0.59
C THR A 87 -28.08 -8.65 -1.56
N MET A 88 -26.86 -8.61 -1.05
CA MET A 88 -25.63 -8.89 -1.78
C MET A 88 -25.09 -10.25 -1.31
N ASP A 89 -25.27 -11.30 -2.13
CA ASP A 89 -24.88 -12.67 -1.80
C ASP A 89 -23.58 -13.05 -2.53
N TYR A 90 -22.51 -13.25 -1.76
CA TYR A 90 -21.17 -13.57 -2.24
C TYR A 90 -20.69 -14.94 -1.78
N LYS A 91 -21.60 -15.81 -1.33
CA LYS A 91 -21.25 -17.11 -0.73
C LYS A 91 -20.52 -18.05 -1.69
N ASP A 92 -20.78 -17.91 -2.99
CA ASP A 92 -20.30 -18.80 -4.04
C ASP A 92 -19.12 -18.20 -4.84
N ASP A 93 -18.69 -16.97 -4.53
CA ASP A 93 -17.63 -16.29 -5.28
C ASP A 93 -16.23 -16.88 -5.01
N CYS A 94 -15.98 -17.36 -3.78
CA CYS A 94 -14.72 -17.94 -3.36
C CYS A 94 -14.88 -19.03 -2.32
N PRO A 95 -13.92 -19.97 -2.22
CA PRO A 95 -13.96 -21.04 -1.21
C PRO A 95 -14.05 -20.57 0.25
N TRP A 96 -13.66 -19.33 0.56
CA TRP A 96 -13.65 -18.77 1.90
C TRP A 96 -14.73 -17.71 2.14
N THR A 97 -15.59 -17.39 1.18
CA THR A 97 -16.70 -16.42 1.35
C THR A 97 -18.04 -17.08 1.64
N THR A 98 -18.07 -18.36 1.99
CA THR A 98 -19.29 -19.20 2.14
C THR A 98 -20.35 -18.69 3.12
N THR A 99 -20.07 -17.63 3.88
CA THR A 99 -20.99 -17.00 4.84
C THR A 99 -21.27 -15.53 4.54
N LEU A 100 -20.77 -15.01 3.41
CA LEU A 100 -20.75 -13.59 3.11
C LEU A 100 -22.02 -13.15 2.38
N VAL A 101 -23.05 -12.83 3.16
CA VAL A 101 -24.32 -12.27 2.66
C VAL A 101 -24.62 -10.97 3.39
N TYR A 102 -24.66 -9.86 2.64
CA TYR A 102 -25.08 -8.57 3.16
C TYR A 102 -26.57 -8.39 2.88
N GLU A 103 -27.39 -8.28 3.92
CA GLU A 103 -28.84 -8.26 3.82
C GLU A 103 -29.37 -6.85 3.54
N LYS A 104 -30.35 -6.74 2.65
CA LYS A 104 -31.00 -5.47 2.33
C LYS A 104 -31.45 -4.71 3.59
N GLY A 105 -31.09 -3.43 3.67
CA GLY A 105 -31.49 -2.53 4.74
C GLY A 105 -30.78 -2.77 6.08
N GLN A 106 -29.91 -3.77 6.17
CA GLN A 106 -29.09 -4.03 7.34
C GLN A 106 -27.90 -3.07 7.37
N ALA A 107 -27.63 -2.52 8.55
CA ALA A 107 -26.41 -1.75 8.80
C ALA A 107 -25.22 -2.69 9.09
N TYR A 108 -24.09 -2.38 8.46
CA TYR A 108 -22.80 -3.01 8.62
C TYR A 108 -21.74 -1.96 8.99
N TYR A 109 -20.63 -2.42 9.56
CA TYR A 109 -19.52 -1.56 10.00
C TYR A 109 -18.19 -2.04 9.43
N GLY A 110 -17.41 -1.08 8.99
CA GLY A 110 -16.16 -1.26 8.29
C GLY A 110 -16.33 -1.51 6.81
N LEU A 111 -15.24 -1.35 6.06
CA LEU A 111 -15.20 -1.68 4.64
C LEU A 111 -15.62 -3.15 4.47
N PRO A 112 -16.49 -3.45 3.50
CA PRO A 112 -16.95 -4.82 3.30
C PRO A 112 -15.79 -5.71 2.81
N TYR A 113 -15.86 -7.02 3.02
CA TYR A 113 -14.81 -7.98 2.61
C TYR A 113 -14.99 -8.50 1.17
N SER A 114 -13.94 -8.52 0.36
CA SER A 114 -13.87 -9.05 -1.01
C SER A 114 -12.61 -9.81 -1.29
N THR A 115 -12.63 -10.53 -2.40
CA THR A 115 -11.48 -11.25 -2.91
C THR A 115 -11.23 -10.78 -4.34
N TYR A 116 -9.95 -10.60 -4.67
CA TYR A 116 -9.38 -10.40 -6.02
C TYR A 116 -8.97 -8.99 -6.47
N ARG A 117 -9.33 -7.90 -5.80
CA ARG A 117 -8.68 -6.59 -6.03
C ARG A 117 -8.17 -5.99 -4.73
N ALA A 118 -7.32 -4.97 -4.82
CA ALA A 118 -6.63 -4.34 -3.70
C ALA A 118 -7.55 -3.61 -2.69
N GLY A 119 -8.84 -3.98 -2.61
CA GLY A 119 -9.90 -3.26 -1.91
C GLY A 119 -10.24 -1.95 -2.60
N VAL A 120 -11.33 -1.31 -2.18
CA VAL A 120 -11.53 0.13 -2.35
C VAL A 120 -10.83 0.86 -1.20
N SER A 121 -10.50 2.13 -1.38
CA SER A 121 -10.05 2.93 -0.24
C SER A 121 -11.20 3.34 0.67
N LEU A 122 -10.87 3.89 1.86
CA LEU A 122 -11.89 4.46 2.74
C LEU A 122 -12.59 5.64 2.07
N ALA A 123 -11.82 6.59 1.53
CA ALA A 123 -12.37 7.77 0.86
C ALA A 123 -13.23 7.39 -0.37
N GLU A 124 -12.73 6.48 -1.21
CA GLU A 124 -13.49 5.95 -2.35
C GLU A 124 -14.78 5.26 -1.90
N PHE A 125 -14.74 4.50 -0.80
CA PHE A 125 -15.92 3.85 -0.26
C PHE A 125 -16.93 4.85 0.30
N GLU A 126 -16.47 5.88 0.98
CA GLU A 126 -17.32 6.94 1.53
C GLU A 126 -18.01 7.75 0.43
N ASP A 127 -17.36 7.99 -0.71
CA ASP A 127 -17.99 8.61 -1.89
C ASP A 127 -19.16 7.79 -2.45
N TYR A 128 -19.20 6.48 -2.19
CA TYR A 128 -20.32 5.62 -2.56
C TYR A 128 -21.47 5.64 -1.54
N LEU A 129 -21.35 6.33 -0.41
CA LEU A 129 -22.42 6.41 0.58
C LEU A 129 -23.28 7.65 0.35
N ASP A 130 -24.60 7.49 0.41
CA ASP A 130 -25.49 8.66 0.51
C ASP A 130 -25.48 9.24 1.93
N ASP A 131 -26.15 10.38 2.12
CA ASP A 131 -26.27 11.08 3.42
C ASP A 131 -26.86 10.22 4.55
N LYS A 132 -27.48 9.08 4.23
CA LYS A 132 -28.05 8.12 5.19
C LYS A 132 -27.17 6.88 5.35
N SER A 133 -25.95 6.93 4.83
CA SER A 133 -25.00 5.81 4.76
C SER A 133 -25.49 4.64 3.90
N VAL A 134 -26.47 4.82 3.02
CA VAL A 134 -26.89 3.76 2.10
C VAL A 134 -25.91 3.72 0.95
N TYR A 135 -25.33 2.54 0.72
CA TYR A 135 -24.35 2.33 -0.33
C TYR A 135 -24.99 2.45 -1.73
N LYS A 136 -24.34 3.18 -2.63
CA LYS A 136 -24.74 3.51 -4.01
C LYS A 136 -23.69 3.12 -5.05
N GLY A 137 -22.55 2.59 -4.61
CA GLY A 137 -21.53 2.11 -5.53
C GLY A 137 -22.00 0.88 -6.30
N PRO A 138 -21.25 0.50 -7.35
CA PRO A 138 -21.49 -0.77 -8.04
C PRO A 138 -21.52 -1.99 -7.10
N LEU A 139 -22.28 -3.01 -7.46
CA LEU A 139 -22.55 -4.16 -6.57
C LEU A 139 -21.84 -5.43 -7.03
N GLU A 140 -21.19 -5.37 -8.18
CA GLU A 140 -20.38 -6.46 -8.71
C GLU A 140 -19.12 -6.66 -7.85
N TYR A 141 -18.96 -7.90 -7.36
CA TYR A 141 -17.92 -8.31 -6.42
C TYR A 141 -16.47 -7.96 -6.85
N ARG A 142 -16.24 -7.78 -8.15
CA ARG A 142 -14.92 -7.46 -8.72
C ARG A 142 -14.51 -6.01 -8.57
N GLU A 143 -15.45 -5.11 -8.28
CA GLU A 143 -15.18 -3.69 -8.31
C GLU A 143 -15.02 -3.08 -6.91
N LEU A 144 -15.63 -3.64 -5.84
CA LEU A 144 -16.07 -2.74 -4.76
C LEU A 144 -15.94 -3.11 -3.31
N ILE A 145 -15.14 -4.10 -2.99
CA ILE A 145 -15.23 -4.65 -1.66
C ILE A 145 -13.78 -4.79 -1.13
N GLY A 146 -13.50 -4.37 0.11
CA GLY A 146 -12.17 -4.36 0.73
C GLY A 146 -11.49 -5.73 0.73
N GLY A 147 -10.24 -5.82 0.29
CA GLY A 147 -9.57 -7.12 0.12
C GLY A 147 -9.00 -7.65 1.44
N ASP A 148 -9.01 -8.97 1.63
CA ASP A 148 -8.34 -9.74 2.71
C ASP A 148 -7.11 -9.06 3.34
N CYS A 149 -5.92 -9.32 2.77
CA CYS A 149 -4.70 -8.58 3.06
C CYS A 149 -4.67 -7.17 2.40
N GLY A 150 -5.69 -6.86 1.58
CA GLY A 150 -5.81 -5.62 0.83
C GLY A 150 -6.07 -4.40 1.73
N SER A 151 -6.85 -4.56 2.79
CA SER A 151 -7.12 -3.49 3.76
C SER A 151 -5.84 -3.06 4.48
N MET A 152 -5.01 -3.99 4.96
CA MET A 152 -3.71 -3.66 5.55
C MET A 152 -2.78 -2.98 4.55
N ARG A 153 -2.77 -3.44 3.30
CA ARG A 153 -2.05 -2.79 2.21
C ARG A 153 -2.51 -1.35 2.00
N ARG A 154 -3.81 -1.09 1.99
CA ARG A 154 -4.35 0.27 1.86
C ARG A 154 -3.94 1.15 3.05
N ALA A 155 -3.93 0.60 4.26
CA ALA A 155 -3.42 1.31 5.43
C ALA A 155 -1.93 1.65 5.30
N TRP A 156 -1.08 0.69 4.94
CA TRP A 156 0.35 0.97 4.77
C TRP A 156 0.64 1.94 3.64
N ALA A 157 -0.10 1.79 2.53
CA ALA A 157 -0.04 2.76 1.45
C ALA A 157 -0.36 4.13 2.04
N TYR A 158 -1.52 4.28 2.71
CA TYR A 158 -1.98 5.52 3.34
C TYR A 158 -0.94 6.16 4.27
N GLY A 159 -0.41 5.38 5.22
CA GLY A 159 0.64 5.84 6.13
C GLY A 159 1.99 6.08 5.47
N GLY A 160 2.11 5.99 4.16
CA GLY A 160 3.36 6.30 3.46
C GLY A 160 4.48 5.31 3.69
N ALA A 161 4.15 4.07 4.10
CA ALA A 161 5.13 3.00 4.06
C ALA A 161 5.58 2.86 2.60
N LEU A 162 6.86 3.14 2.32
CA LEU A 162 7.53 3.35 1.02
C LEU A 162 7.48 2.16 0.02
N CYS A 163 6.46 1.33 0.10
CA CYS A 163 6.25 0.22 -0.77
C CYS A 163 5.45 0.74 -1.98
N GLY A 164 6.10 0.72 -3.15
CA GLY A 164 5.40 0.70 -4.43
C GLY A 164 4.59 -0.57 -4.49
N PHE A 165 3.40 -0.54 -3.88
CA PHE A 165 2.48 -1.64 -3.97
C PHE A 165 1.90 -1.57 -5.38
N GLY A 166 2.56 -2.18 -6.36
CA GLY A 166 2.05 -2.25 -7.73
C GLY A 166 0.61 -2.78 -7.73
N MET A 167 -0.37 -1.91 -7.95
CA MET A 167 -1.81 -2.18 -7.86
C MET A 167 -2.31 -3.18 -8.92
N GLN A 168 -1.50 -3.42 -9.95
CA GLN A 168 -1.89 -4.14 -11.17
C GLN A 168 -1.66 -5.67 -11.12
N GLY A 169 -1.10 -6.22 -10.03
CA GLY A 169 -0.76 -7.65 -9.94
C GLY A 169 -1.60 -8.45 -8.95
N LYS A 170 -1.97 -9.69 -9.31
CA LYS A 170 -2.48 -10.74 -8.40
C LYS A 170 -1.41 -11.28 -7.43
N ASP A 171 -0.24 -10.65 -7.37
CA ASP A 171 1.01 -11.28 -6.93
C ASP A 171 1.60 -10.59 -5.70
N PHE A 172 0.79 -10.42 -4.65
CA PHE A 172 1.29 -10.01 -3.33
C PHE A 172 1.78 -11.21 -2.56
N GLN A 173 3.10 -11.26 -2.41
CA GLN A 173 3.81 -12.24 -1.61
C GLN A 173 4.32 -11.48 -0.38
N MET A 174 3.50 -11.40 0.67
CA MET A 174 3.83 -10.72 1.94
C MET A 174 4.73 -11.58 2.85
N ILE A 175 5.13 -12.75 2.37
CA ILE A 175 6.04 -13.67 3.04
C ILE A 175 7.29 -13.76 2.15
N PRO A 176 8.50 -13.57 2.72
CA PRO A 176 9.73 -13.68 1.93
C PRO A 176 9.83 -15.04 1.22
N GLY A 177 10.57 -15.11 0.11
CA GLY A 177 10.85 -16.38 -0.59
C GLY A 177 9.81 -16.86 -1.61
N PHE A 178 8.61 -16.27 -1.65
CA PHE A 178 7.59 -16.60 -2.66
C PHE A 178 7.45 -15.56 -3.78
N SER A 179 8.27 -14.51 -3.79
CA SER A 179 8.27 -13.51 -4.86
C SER A 179 8.48 -14.18 -6.22
N ARG A 180 7.59 -13.90 -7.18
CA ARG A 180 7.91 -14.17 -8.60
C ARG A 180 9.19 -13.40 -8.96
N PRO A 181 10.02 -13.92 -9.88
CA PRO A 181 11.18 -13.18 -10.38
C PRO A 181 10.76 -11.76 -10.81
N GLY A 182 11.34 -10.74 -10.17
CA GLY A 182 11.04 -9.32 -10.44
C GLY A 182 10.13 -8.62 -9.41
N ASN A 183 9.46 -9.34 -8.50
CA ASN A 183 8.68 -8.72 -7.43
C ASN A 183 9.56 -8.43 -6.21
N LYS A 184 9.64 -7.16 -5.77
CA LYS A 184 10.29 -6.80 -4.51
C LYS A 184 9.47 -7.34 -3.34
N ILE A 185 10.10 -8.11 -2.45
CA ILE A 185 9.49 -8.53 -1.17
C ILE A 185 9.31 -7.27 -0.33
N ALA A 186 8.09 -6.99 0.13
CA ALA A 186 7.79 -5.77 0.90
C ALA A 186 8.14 -5.90 2.39
N THR A 187 8.40 -7.13 2.85
CA THR A 187 8.58 -7.48 4.26
C THR A 187 9.91 -8.17 4.57
N THR A 188 10.37 -8.02 5.80
CA THR A 188 11.54 -8.66 6.40
C THR A 188 11.14 -9.35 7.70
N LYS A 189 12.02 -10.20 8.25
CA LYS A 189 11.81 -10.84 9.55
C LYS A 189 11.95 -9.84 10.70
N VAL A 190 11.17 -10.06 11.77
CA VAL A 190 11.37 -9.35 13.04
C VAL A 190 12.13 -10.26 13.99
N GLY A 191 13.27 -9.78 14.51
CA GLY A 191 14.18 -10.57 15.35
C GLY A 191 15.15 -11.46 14.56
N HIS A 192 15.86 -12.31 15.29
CA HIS A 192 17.00 -13.08 14.78
C HIS A 192 16.68 -14.58 14.68
N TYR A 193 15.67 -14.94 13.89
CA TYR A 193 15.34 -16.33 13.58
C TYR A 193 15.84 -16.73 12.18
N ASP A 194 16.15 -18.01 11.99
CA ASP A 194 16.48 -18.63 10.70
C ASP A 194 15.25 -18.63 9.79
N ASP A 195 15.36 -17.90 8.70
CA ASP A 195 14.35 -17.69 7.69
C ASP A 195 14.65 -18.40 6.36
N SER A 196 15.69 -19.26 6.32
CA SER A 196 16.09 -20.04 5.13
C SER A 196 14.93 -20.85 4.55
N GLN A 197 14.06 -21.35 5.42
CA GLN A 197 12.89 -22.15 5.05
C GLN A 197 11.83 -21.38 4.26
N PHE A 198 11.82 -20.04 4.28
CA PHE A 198 10.93 -19.24 3.44
C PHE A 198 11.05 -19.57 1.94
N SER A 199 12.23 -20.04 1.51
CA SER A 199 12.51 -20.39 0.12
C SER A 199 12.23 -21.86 -0.24
N SER A 200 11.79 -22.69 0.72
CA SER A 200 11.50 -24.10 0.47
C SER A 200 10.25 -24.26 -0.41
N SER A 201 10.16 -25.35 -1.18
CA SER A 201 9.01 -25.65 -2.06
C SER A 201 7.74 -26.03 -1.29
N THR A 202 7.88 -26.38 -0.01
CA THR A 202 6.79 -26.72 0.91
C THR A 202 7.07 -26.18 2.32
N PRO A 203 7.19 -24.86 2.53
CA PRO A 203 7.35 -24.32 3.86
C PRO A 203 6.02 -24.46 4.58
N THR A 204 5.98 -25.26 5.63
CA THR A 204 4.99 -25.03 6.68
C THR A 204 5.64 -24.01 7.62
N PHE A 205 4.87 -23.06 8.13
CA PHE A 205 5.41 -22.17 9.17
C PHE A 205 5.77 -22.93 10.45
N ASN A 206 5.21 -24.13 10.63
CA ASN A 206 5.67 -25.08 11.62
C ASN A 206 7.15 -25.43 11.43
N ASN A 207 7.64 -25.60 10.20
CA ASN A 207 9.07 -25.85 9.96
C ASN A 207 9.95 -24.67 10.40
N ILE A 208 9.49 -23.42 10.25
CA ILE A 208 10.24 -22.25 10.72
C ILE A 208 10.27 -22.22 12.25
N ASN A 209 9.12 -22.42 12.89
CA ASN A 209 9.02 -22.48 14.35
C ASN A 209 9.83 -23.66 14.92
N GLU A 210 9.82 -24.81 14.27
CA GLU A 210 10.55 -26.02 14.68
C GLU A 210 12.07 -25.86 14.54
N VAL A 211 12.56 -25.26 13.45
CA VAL A 211 13.99 -25.01 13.23
C VAL A 211 14.55 -24.03 14.27
N ASN A 212 13.76 -23.03 14.64
CA ASN A 212 14.19 -21.98 15.57
C ASN A 212 13.95 -22.32 17.05
N GLY A 213 12.92 -23.13 17.33
CA GLY A 213 12.46 -23.43 18.68
C GLY A 213 11.73 -22.26 19.34
N THR A 214 11.15 -22.55 20.51
CA THR A 214 10.26 -21.63 21.22
C THR A 214 10.96 -20.37 21.71
N GLU A 215 12.15 -20.49 22.29
CA GLU A 215 12.86 -19.34 22.89
C GLU A 215 13.20 -18.26 21.85
N VAL A 216 13.72 -18.66 20.68
CA VAL A 216 14.06 -17.74 19.59
C VAL A 216 12.80 -17.05 19.06
N MET A 217 11.73 -17.82 18.82
CA MET A 217 10.48 -17.25 18.31
C MET A 217 9.80 -16.32 19.32
N TYR A 218 9.85 -16.60 20.62
CA TYR A 218 9.31 -15.71 21.64
C TYR A 218 10.06 -14.38 21.72
N GLU A 219 11.39 -14.40 21.60
CA GLU A 219 12.18 -13.16 21.53
C GLU A 219 11.94 -12.39 20.21
N ALA A 220 11.58 -13.07 19.13
CA ALA A 220 11.13 -12.44 17.89
C ALA A 220 9.76 -11.75 18.06
N TYR A 221 8.77 -12.44 18.67
CA TYR A 221 7.46 -11.82 18.96
C TYR A 221 7.58 -10.62 19.91
N ALA A 222 8.50 -10.67 20.87
CA ALA A 222 8.76 -9.57 21.81
C ALA A 222 9.27 -8.28 21.14
N GLN A 223 9.73 -8.34 19.88
CA GLN A 223 10.23 -7.19 19.12
C GLN A 223 9.20 -6.60 18.14
N LEU A 224 8.00 -7.20 18.06
CA LEU A 224 6.91 -6.66 17.26
C LEU A 224 6.48 -5.30 17.80
N LYS A 225 6.37 -4.36 16.88
CA LYS A 225 5.81 -3.03 17.12
C LYS A 225 4.44 -2.88 16.47
N ALA A 226 3.68 -1.87 16.87
CA ALA A 226 2.49 -1.45 16.13
C ALA A 226 2.81 -1.29 14.64
N CYS A 227 1.88 -1.68 13.75
CA CYS A 227 2.00 -1.72 12.29
C CYS A 227 2.93 -2.83 11.71
N ASP A 228 3.63 -3.61 12.56
CA ASP A 228 4.23 -4.88 12.11
C ASP A 228 3.15 -5.95 11.83
N ILE A 229 3.56 -7.13 11.35
CA ILE A 229 2.63 -8.21 11.02
C ILE A 229 2.97 -9.55 11.66
N ILE A 230 1.91 -10.31 11.89
CA ILE A 230 1.99 -11.76 12.03
C ILE A 230 1.47 -12.39 10.75
N ALA A 231 2.30 -13.21 10.11
CA ALA A 231 1.88 -14.07 9.01
C ALA A 231 1.58 -15.48 9.50
N TYR A 232 0.55 -16.11 8.93
CA TYR A 232 0.25 -17.51 9.18
C TYR A 232 -0.28 -18.21 7.92
N ARG A 233 -0.24 -19.55 7.93
CA ARG A 233 -0.72 -20.41 6.85
C ARG A 233 -1.82 -21.30 7.36
N PHE A 234 -2.75 -21.62 6.49
CA PHE A 234 -3.85 -22.51 6.81
C PHE A 234 -4.20 -23.35 5.59
N THR A 235 -4.71 -24.55 5.84
CA THR A 235 -5.19 -25.43 4.78
C THR A 235 -6.64 -25.09 4.48
N LEU A 236 -6.93 -24.80 3.21
CA LEU A 236 -8.29 -24.60 2.73
C LEU A 236 -9.06 -25.92 2.85
N SER A 237 -10.20 -25.87 3.55
CA SER A 237 -11.06 -27.02 3.78
C SER A 237 -11.66 -27.60 2.49
N THR A 238 -11.77 -26.78 1.44
CA THR A 238 -12.43 -27.13 0.18
C THR A 238 -11.59 -28.01 -0.75
N ASN A 239 -10.27 -27.86 -0.74
CA ASN A 239 -9.39 -28.55 -1.69
C ASN A 239 -8.01 -28.94 -1.13
N GLY A 240 -7.77 -28.72 0.17
CA GLY A 240 -6.50 -29.04 0.81
C GLY A 240 -5.32 -28.13 0.40
N GLN A 241 -5.56 -27.07 -0.37
CA GLN A 241 -4.51 -26.12 -0.73
C GLN A 241 -4.07 -25.31 0.48
N ILE A 242 -2.79 -24.96 0.54
CA ILE A 242 -2.24 -24.08 1.56
C ILE A 242 -2.50 -22.63 1.15
N ALA A 243 -3.24 -21.90 1.96
CA ALA A 243 -3.42 -20.46 1.88
C ALA A 243 -2.59 -19.75 2.96
N GLN A 244 -2.44 -18.44 2.80
CA GLN A 244 -1.72 -17.56 3.72
C GLN A 244 -2.59 -16.37 4.09
N HIS A 245 -2.42 -15.86 5.31
CA HIS A 245 -3.07 -14.64 5.77
C HIS A 245 -2.12 -13.90 6.72
N ILE A 246 -2.38 -12.62 6.92
CA ILE A 246 -1.60 -11.75 7.79
C ILE A 246 -2.52 -11.00 8.76
N ARG A 247 -1.96 -10.58 9.87
CA ARG A 247 -2.61 -9.75 10.89
C ARG A 247 -1.76 -8.51 11.12
N MET A 248 -2.40 -7.37 11.24
CA MET A 248 -1.71 -6.13 11.61
C MET A 248 -1.66 -6.04 13.13
N ILE A 249 -0.45 -5.88 13.65
CA ILE A 249 -0.22 -5.57 15.05
C ILE A 249 -0.68 -4.14 15.29
N VAL A 250 -1.55 -3.90 16.27
CA VAL A 250 -2.10 -2.55 16.54
C VAL A 250 -1.42 -1.86 17.72
N ASP A 251 -0.75 -2.61 18.59
CA ASP A 251 0.05 -2.14 19.72
C ASP A 251 1.37 -2.89 19.79
N ASP A 252 2.41 -2.25 20.36
CA ASP A 252 3.65 -2.94 20.69
C ASP A 252 3.41 -4.20 21.53
N ALA A 253 4.23 -5.23 21.30
CA ALA A 253 4.08 -6.49 22.02
C ALA A 253 4.18 -6.29 23.54
N THR A 254 3.24 -6.85 24.29
CA THR A 254 3.27 -6.84 25.76
C THR A 254 4.08 -8.03 26.25
N VAL A 255 5.23 -7.75 26.88
CA VAL A 255 6.20 -8.77 27.26
C VAL A 255 6.31 -8.89 28.78
N PHE A 256 6.08 -10.09 29.31
CA PHE A 256 6.33 -10.42 30.70
C PHE A 256 7.55 -11.33 30.80
N ARG A 257 8.51 -10.97 31.64
CA ARG A 257 9.69 -11.80 31.91
C ARG A 257 9.60 -12.42 33.31
N LEU A 258 10.02 -13.67 33.42
CA LEU A 258 10.22 -14.37 34.68
C LEU A 258 11.50 -13.84 35.37
N ASN A 259 11.68 -14.16 36.65
CA ASN A 259 12.86 -13.74 37.42
C ASN A 259 14.20 -14.23 36.83
N ASN A 260 14.18 -15.26 36.00
CA ASN A 260 15.36 -15.78 35.29
C ASN A 260 15.61 -15.09 33.94
N GLY A 261 14.90 -14.00 33.63
CA GLY A 261 15.02 -13.23 32.39
C GLY A 261 14.26 -13.81 31.19
N LYS A 262 13.80 -15.06 31.26
CA LYS A 262 13.05 -15.71 30.17
C LYS A 262 11.65 -15.10 30.04
N ILE A 263 11.15 -15.04 28.81
CA ILE A 263 9.77 -14.62 28.53
C ILE A 263 8.80 -15.63 29.16
N ALA A 264 7.71 -15.13 29.76
CA ALA A 264 6.55 -15.90 30.18
C ALA A 264 5.53 -15.91 29.03
N PRO A 265 5.52 -16.92 28.14
CA PRO A 265 4.85 -16.84 26.85
C PRO A 265 3.32 -16.93 26.93
N SER A 266 2.78 -17.55 27.99
CA SER A 266 1.34 -17.61 28.23
C SER A 266 0.77 -16.31 28.81
N ARG A 267 1.64 -15.41 29.29
CA ARG A 267 1.28 -14.08 29.80
C ARG A 267 1.62 -12.96 28.82
N SER A 268 2.64 -13.18 27.99
CA SER A 268 3.05 -12.23 26.96
C SER A 268 2.15 -12.37 25.75
N TYR A 269 1.79 -11.25 25.13
CA TYR A 269 0.79 -11.24 24.07
C TYR A 269 1.03 -10.11 23.08
N ILE A 270 0.39 -10.25 21.93
CA ILE A 270 0.20 -9.17 20.96
C ILE A 270 -1.27 -8.75 20.95
N THR A 271 -1.53 -7.53 20.50
CA THR A 271 -2.86 -7.09 20.10
C THR A 271 -2.85 -6.93 18.58
N PHE A 272 -3.85 -7.48 17.89
CA PHE A 272 -3.95 -7.39 16.44
C PHE A 272 -5.36 -7.09 15.97
N SER A 273 -5.44 -6.60 14.73
CA SER A 273 -6.68 -6.42 14.00
C SER A 273 -6.55 -7.04 12.60
N GLU A 274 -7.65 -7.58 12.09
CA GLU A 274 -7.72 -8.20 10.75
C GLU A 274 -9.12 -8.03 10.14
N GLN A 275 -9.19 -8.11 8.81
CA GLN A 275 -10.46 -8.25 8.11
C GLN A 275 -10.64 -9.73 7.75
N THR A 276 -11.82 -10.27 8.00
CA THR A 276 -12.13 -11.69 7.82
C THR A 276 -13.20 -11.90 6.76
N SER A 277 -13.23 -13.08 6.15
CA SER A 277 -14.18 -13.44 5.11
C SER A 277 -15.57 -13.84 5.62
N SER A 278 -15.90 -13.47 6.86
CA SER A 278 -17.13 -13.84 7.55
C SER A 278 -17.75 -12.65 8.26
N ILE A 279 -19.06 -12.49 8.16
CA ILE A 279 -19.79 -11.50 8.94
C ILE A 279 -19.97 -12.02 10.36
N ARG A 280 -19.51 -11.25 11.34
CA ARG A 280 -19.69 -11.49 12.77
C ARG A 280 -20.55 -10.39 13.37
N THR A 281 -21.16 -10.67 14.53
CA THR A 281 -21.79 -9.64 15.35
C THR A 281 -20.92 -9.43 16.58
N ILE A 282 -20.30 -8.25 16.68
CA ILE A 282 -19.42 -7.84 17.77
C ILE A 282 -20.03 -6.58 18.37
N ASP A 283 -20.35 -6.58 19.65
CA ASP A 283 -21.00 -5.45 20.35
C ASP A 283 -22.24 -4.89 19.62
N GLY A 284 -23.04 -5.78 19.03
CA GLY A 284 -24.24 -5.43 18.26
C GLY A 284 -23.98 -4.88 16.85
N LYS A 285 -22.71 -4.72 16.45
CA LYS A 285 -22.31 -4.31 15.10
C LYS A 285 -22.07 -5.53 14.23
N LYS A 286 -22.68 -5.57 13.04
CA LYS A 286 -22.37 -6.57 12.01
C LYS A 286 -21.16 -6.12 11.23
N THR A 287 -20.09 -6.91 11.23
CA THR A 287 -18.82 -6.52 10.61
C THR A 287 -18.04 -7.75 10.14
N THR A 288 -17.19 -7.56 9.14
CA THR A 288 -16.17 -8.53 8.74
C THR A 288 -14.85 -8.32 9.48
N TRP A 289 -14.74 -7.25 10.27
CA TRP A 289 -13.53 -6.87 10.97
C TRP A 289 -13.45 -7.53 12.34
N VAL A 290 -12.24 -7.89 12.70
CA VAL A 290 -11.85 -8.41 14.02
C VAL A 290 -10.85 -7.40 14.56
N LEU A 291 -11.21 -6.75 15.66
CA LEU A 291 -10.49 -5.59 16.18
C LEU A 291 -9.94 -5.86 17.57
N ASN A 292 -8.67 -5.48 17.75
CA ASN A 292 -7.98 -5.49 19.04
C ASN A 292 -8.01 -6.86 19.74
N GLU A 293 -7.96 -7.94 18.97
CA GLU A 293 -7.88 -9.29 19.52
C GLU A 293 -6.51 -9.54 20.11
N VAL A 294 -6.50 -10.30 21.21
CA VAL A 294 -5.27 -10.62 21.94
C VAL A 294 -4.87 -12.06 21.63
N MET A 295 -3.59 -12.27 21.32
CA MET A 295 -3.02 -13.61 21.16
C MET A 295 -1.75 -13.77 21.98
N SER A 296 -1.69 -14.82 22.81
CA SER A 296 -0.49 -15.11 23.59
C SER A 296 0.66 -15.58 22.69
N PHE A 297 1.90 -15.42 23.17
CA PHE A 297 3.06 -15.93 22.43
C PHE A 297 3.01 -17.46 22.29
N THR A 298 2.45 -18.16 23.29
CA THR A 298 2.20 -19.60 23.20
C THR A 298 1.26 -19.94 22.04
N ASP A 299 0.16 -19.20 21.88
CA ASP A 299 -0.81 -19.44 20.81
C ASP A 299 -0.23 -19.12 19.43
N LEU A 300 0.53 -18.03 19.31
CA LEU A 300 1.24 -17.67 18.08
C LEU A 300 2.15 -18.81 17.63
N TYR A 301 3.00 -19.30 18.53
CA TYR A 301 3.93 -20.38 18.21
C TYR A 301 3.20 -21.67 17.80
N ASN A 302 2.18 -22.07 18.56
CA ASN A 302 1.41 -23.28 18.29
C ASN A 302 0.62 -23.21 16.97
N LYS A 303 0.23 -22.01 16.54
CA LYS A 303 -0.45 -21.77 15.26
C LYS A 303 0.52 -21.61 14.09
N GLY A 304 1.82 -21.72 14.29
CA GLY A 304 2.80 -21.50 13.22
C GLY A 304 2.80 -20.04 12.73
N CYS A 305 2.65 -19.07 13.63
CA CYS A 305 2.66 -17.66 13.27
C CYS A 305 4.09 -17.12 13.21
N ILE A 306 4.41 -16.31 12.20
CA ILE A 306 5.76 -15.75 11.99
C ILE A 306 5.72 -14.21 12.04
N PRO A 307 6.63 -13.56 12.78
CA PRO A 307 6.66 -12.10 12.90
C PRO A 307 7.47 -11.46 11.77
N LEU A 308 6.84 -10.55 11.04
CA LEU A 308 7.44 -9.82 9.93
C LEU A 308 7.19 -8.30 10.08
N ARG A 309 7.95 -7.51 9.33
CA ARG A 309 7.85 -6.04 9.28
C ARG A 309 7.99 -5.57 7.85
N LEU A 310 7.37 -4.45 7.48
CA LEU A 310 7.66 -3.83 6.18
C LEU A 310 9.09 -3.29 6.15
N ILE A 311 9.83 -3.51 5.07
CA ILE A 311 11.21 -3.01 4.93
C ILE A 311 11.30 -1.49 5.10
N SER A 312 10.29 -0.76 4.62
CA SER A 312 10.20 0.70 4.80
C SER A 312 10.16 1.14 6.26
N MET A 313 9.69 0.26 7.16
CA MET A 313 9.56 0.50 8.60
C MET A 313 10.83 0.14 9.40
N GLU A 314 11.91 -0.27 8.73
CA GLU A 314 13.24 -0.45 9.33
C GLU A 314 14.07 0.84 9.36
N LYS A 315 13.64 1.88 8.63
CA LYS A 315 14.32 3.18 8.62
C LYS A 315 14.19 3.87 9.98
N ASP A 316 15.15 4.73 10.30
CA ASP A 316 15.08 5.57 11.49
C ASP A 316 14.07 6.73 11.32
N ALA A 317 13.95 7.24 10.09
CA ALA A 317 13.06 8.35 9.74
C ALA A 317 12.47 8.16 8.32
N PRO A 318 11.29 8.75 8.05
CA PRO A 318 10.72 8.77 6.71
C PRO A 318 11.51 9.67 5.77
N ASP A 319 11.45 9.36 4.46
CA ASP A 319 12.07 10.21 3.44
C ASP A 319 11.24 11.50 3.26
N PRO A 320 11.83 12.66 2.96
CA PRO A 320 11.07 13.83 2.53
C PRO A 320 10.17 13.53 1.33
N VAL A 321 9.06 14.25 1.21
CA VAL A 321 8.17 14.07 0.05
C VAL A 321 8.82 14.66 -1.19
N ASP A 322 8.92 13.84 -2.23
CA ASP A 322 9.29 14.25 -3.58
C ASP A 322 8.10 13.99 -4.49
N MET A 323 7.37 15.05 -4.83
CA MET A 323 6.25 15.01 -5.76
C MET A 323 6.53 15.90 -6.96
N THR A 324 6.53 15.27 -8.14
CA THR A 324 6.80 15.93 -9.42
C THR A 324 5.65 15.74 -10.40
N ALA A 325 5.43 16.76 -11.23
CA ALA A 325 4.38 16.80 -12.22
C ALA A 325 4.98 17.23 -13.56
N THR A 326 4.84 16.42 -14.59
CA THR A 326 5.50 16.64 -15.90
C THR A 326 4.58 16.29 -17.06
N GLY A 327 4.89 16.77 -18.27
CA GLY A 327 4.17 16.38 -19.49
C GLY A 327 2.77 16.99 -19.64
N PHE A 328 2.43 18.01 -18.85
CA PHE A 328 1.18 18.75 -19.00
C PHE A 328 1.15 19.50 -20.34
N SER A 329 -0.03 19.51 -20.98
CA SER A 329 -0.24 20.36 -22.15
C SER A 329 -0.09 21.82 -21.72
N LYS A 330 0.63 22.60 -22.52
CA LYS A 330 0.69 24.06 -22.32
C LYS A 330 -0.72 24.66 -22.49
N PRO A 331 -1.03 25.77 -21.80
CA PRO A 331 -2.34 26.44 -21.87
C PRO A 331 -2.88 26.61 -23.29
N GLU A 332 -2.04 27.07 -24.22
CA GLU A 332 -2.41 27.33 -25.61
C GLU A 332 -2.78 26.08 -26.43
N ASN A 333 -2.39 24.89 -25.96
CA ASN A 333 -2.65 23.60 -26.62
C ASN A 333 -3.56 22.68 -25.79
N PHE A 334 -4.05 23.16 -24.64
CA PHE A 334 -4.83 22.34 -23.71
C PHE A 334 -6.19 21.96 -24.33
N ALA A 335 -6.88 22.96 -24.90
CA ALA A 335 -8.23 22.82 -25.42
C ALA A 335 -8.34 21.97 -26.70
N SER A 336 -7.22 21.77 -27.41
CA SER A 336 -7.11 20.97 -28.63
C SER A 336 -6.68 19.52 -28.38
N SER A 337 -6.31 19.18 -27.15
CA SER A 337 -5.93 17.82 -26.79
C SER A 337 -7.15 16.89 -26.71
N PRO A 338 -7.14 15.73 -27.38
CA PRO A 338 -8.24 14.77 -27.28
C PRO A 338 -8.27 14.04 -25.93
N VAL A 339 -7.15 14.05 -25.21
CA VAL A 339 -6.96 13.42 -23.90
C VAL A 339 -6.14 14.36 -23.01
N LEU A 340 -6.37 14.30 -21.69
CA LEU A 340 -5.53 15.01 -20.74
C LEU A 340 -4.10 14.47 -20.82
N LYS A 341 -3.12 15.38 -20.77
CA LYS A 341 -1.71 15.03 -20.73
C LYS A 341 -1.13 15.46 -19.40
N GLY A 342 -0.26 14.63 -18.87
CA GLY A 342 0.40 14.86 -17.60
C GLY A 342 0.72 13.55 -16.91
N THR A 343 1.81 13.54 -16.17
CA THR A 343 2.20 12.48 -15.28
C THR A 343 2.55 13.10 -13.94
N ILE A 344 1.89 12.64 -12.89
CA ILE A 344 2.22 12.96 -11.50
C ILE A 344 3.00 11.78 -10.95
N LYS A 345 4.13 12.02 -10.31
CA LYS A 345 4.95 11.00 -9.63
C LYS A 345 5.22 11.43 -8.20
N CYS A 346 5.19 10.48 -7.29
CA CYS A 346 5.57 10.70 -5.90
C CYS A 346 6.32 9.50 -5.33
N ASN A 347 7.27 9.73 -4.42
CA ASN A 347 7.88 8.66 -3.62
C ASN A 347 6.93 8.10 -2.54
N TYR A 348 5.81 8.78 -2.29
CA TYR A 348 4.65 8.31 -1.52
C TYR A 348 3.52 7.87 -2.44
N ASN A 349 2.61 7.02 -1.95
CA ASN A 349 1.43 6.64 -2.72
C ASN A 349 0.49 7.84 -2.84
N ILE A 350 0.08 8.15 -4.07
CA ILE A 350 -0.93 9.15 -4.38
C ILE A 350 -2.30 8.49 -4.16
N PHE A 351 -3.04 8.94 -3.16
CA PHE A 351 -4.34 8.37 -2.80
C PHE A 351 -5.47 8.92 -3.63
N GLU A 352 -5.37 10.19 -3.99
CA GLU A 352 -6.40 10.89 -4.70
C GLU A 352 -5.77 11.84 -5.71
N THR A 353 -6.39 11.94 -6.87
CA THR A 353 -6.14 13.02 -7.81
C THR A 353 -7.48 13.63 -8.18
N GLU A 354 -7.61 14.92 -7.92
CA GLU A 354 -8.77 15.71 -8.30
C GLU A 354 -8.39 16.66 -9.43
N ILE A 355 -9.26 16.75 -10.43
CA ILE A 355 -9.16 17.67 -11.54
C ILE A 355 -10.43 18.49 -11.58
N THR A 356 -10.29 19.81 -11.60
CA THR A 356 -11.42 20.74 -11.76
C THR A 356 -11.15 21.71 -12.91
N ILE A 357 -12.20 21.99 -13.66
CA ILE A 357 -12.25 23.05 -14.66
C ILE A 357 -13.39 23.98 -14.29
N THR A 358 -13.07 25.25 -14.06
CA THR A 358 -14.04 26.28 -13.72
C THR A 358 -14.18 27.31 -14.83
N ASP A 359 -15.38 27.87 -14.99
CA ASP A 359 -15.62 29.00 -15.88
C ASP A 359 -15.19 30.33 -15.23
N GLN A 360 -15.29 31.44 -15.98
CA GLN A 360 -14.97 32.78 -15.45
C GLN A 360 -15.85 33.24 -14.29
N SER A 361 -17.00 32.59 -14.06
CA SER A 361 -17.88 32.86 -12.92
C SER A 361 -17.52 32.03 -11.69
N GLY A 362 -16.52 31.15 -11.80
CA GLY A 362 -16.08 30.24 -10.75
C GLY A 362 -16.91 28.95 -10.65
N ASN A 363 -17.80 28.68 -11.61
CA ASN A 363 -18.59 27.45 -11.60
C ASN A 363 -17.76 26.27 -12.14
N VAL A 364 -17.80 25.13 -11.47
CA VAL A 364 -17.20 23.89 -11.97
C VAL A 364 -17.99 23.40 -13.19
N VAL A 365 -17.37 23.43 -14.36
CA VAL A 365 -17.96 22.97 -15.63
C VAL A 365 -17.50 21.57 -16.01
N SER A 366 -16.40 21.10 -15.44
CA SER A 366 -15.92 19.73 -15.60
C SER A 366 -15.08 19.33 -14.40
N HIS A 367 -15.19 18.07 -13.99
CA HIS A 367 -14.40 17.54 -12.88
C HIS A 367 -14.06 16.06 -13.10
N ALA A 368 -13.03 15.59 -12.41
CA ALA A 368 -12.76 14.17 -12.20
C ALA A 368 -12.11 13.98 -10.85
N LYS A 369 -12.44 12.87 -10.19
CA LYS A 369 -11.82 12.43 -8.94
C LYS A 369 -11.50 10.95 -9.05
N VAL A 370 -10.25 10.58 -8.79
CA VAL A 370 -9.79 9.18 -8.90
C VAL A 370 -8.94 8.79 -7.70
N TYR A 371 -8.94 7.49 -7.37
CA TYR A 371 -8.24 6.92 -6.21
C TYR A 371 -7.14 5.92 -6.61
N PRO A 372 -6.00 6.39 -7.17
CA PRO A 372 -5.02 5.51 -7.82
C PRO A 372 -4.27 4.60 -6.84
N TYR A 373 -3.90 5.11 -5.65
CA TYR A 373 -3.06 4.42 -4.67
C TYR A 373 -1.79 3.85 -5.29
N ASP A 374 -1.13 4.71 -6.07
CA ASP A 374 0.08 4.37 -6.82
C ASP A 374 1.10 5.49 -6.67
N LEU A 375 2.36 5.19 -6.95
CA LEU A 375 3.45 6.17 -6.96
C LEU A 375 3.40 7.06 -8.22
N GLN A 376 2.55 6.72 -9.19
CA GLN A 376 2.42 7.44 -10.45
C GLN A 376 0.97 7.47 -10.93
N VAL A 377 0.55 8.64 -11.42
CA VAL A 377 -0.77 8.83 -12.05
C VAL A 377 -0.58 9.39 -13.45
N MET A 378 -1.20 8.73 -14.43
CA MET A 378 -1.25 9.18 -15.82
C MET A 378 -2.58 9.89 -16.07
N LEU A 379 -2.56 11.20 -16.32
CA LEU A 379 -3.81 11.97 -16.51
C LEU A 379 -4.59 11.53 -17.76
N SER A 380 -3.94 10.90 -18.73
CA SER A 380 -4.59 10.36 -19.93
C SER A 380 -5.58 9.22 -19.64
N GLU A 381 -5.49 8.62 -18.46
CA GLU A 381 -6.39 7.55 -18.00
C GLU A 381 -7.58 8.08 -17.20
N ILE A 382 -7.59 9.38 -16.88
CA ILE A 382 -8.63 10.03 -16.09
C ILE A 382 -9.72 10.58 -17.02
N GLN A 383 -10.95 10.16 -16.77
CA GLN A 383 -12.10 10.63 -17.51
C GLN A 383 -12.80 11.78 -16.79
N LEU A 384 -12.88 12.93 -17.47
CA LEU A 384 -13.64 14.10 -17.01
C LEU A 384 -15.15 13.90 -17.19
N SER A 385 -15.94 14.50 -16.29
CA SER A 385 -17.41 14.57 -16.39
C SER A 385 -17.86 15.22 -17.69
N THR A 386 -17.08 16.18 -18.20
CA THR A 386 -17.26 16.77 -19.53
C THR A 386 -15.88 16.92 -20.18
N PRO A 387 -15.58 16.17 -21.25
CA PRO A 387 -14.31 16.29 -21.96
C PRO A 387 -14.02 17.74 -22.38
N VAL A 388 -12.76 18.19 -22.26
CA VAL A 388 -12.36 19.58 -22.60
C VAL A 388 -12.81 19.99 -24.01
N LYS A 389 -12.77 19.05 -24.96
CA LYS A 389 -13.18 19.27 -26.35
C LYS A 389 -14.68 19.60 -26.52
N GLU A 390 -15.51 19.24 -25.54
CA GLU A 390 -16.96 19.40 -25.51
C GLU A 390 -17.39 20.65 -24.71
N LEU A 391 -16.46 21.34 -24.05
CA LEU A 391 -16.74 22.61 -23.41
C LEU A 391 -17.10 23.69 -24.47
N PRO A 392 -18.05 24.58 -24.18
CA PRO A 392 -18.34 25.74 -25.02
C PRO A 392 -17.10 26.63 -25.24
N ALA A 393 -17.11 27.44 -26.31
CA ALA A 393 -16.10 28.47 -26.49
C ALA A 393 -16.10 29.44 -25.30
N GLY A 394 -14.94 29.70 -24.72
CA GLY A 394 -14.83 30.46 -23.47
C GLY A 394 -13.45 30.38 -22.83
N ASN A 395 -13.30 31.09 -21.72
CA ASN A 395 -12.10 31.02 -20.89
C ASN A 395 -12.40 30.21 -19.64
N TYR A 396 -11.44 29.37 -19.27
CA TYR A 396 -11.57 28.42 -18.18
C TYR A 396 -10.30 28.39 -17.35
N HIS A 397 -10.45 28.00 -16.10
CA HIS A 397 -9.36 27.77 -15.17
C HIS A 397 -9.26 26.28 -14.87
N PHE A 398 -8.10 25.69 -15.13
CA PHE A 398 -7.79 24.28 -14.87
C PHE A 398 -6.96 24.17 -13.60
N LYS A 399 -7.36 23.26 -12.71
CA LYS A 399 -6.60 22.90 -11.51
C LYS A 399 -6.53 21.38 -11.37
N THR A 400 -5.36 20.87 -11.04
CA THR A 400 -5.16 19.47 -10.62
C THR A 400 -4.48 19.43 -9.27
N THR A 401 -5.07 18.70 -8.33
CA THR A 401 -4.47 18.40 -7.03
C THR A 401 -4.13 16.92 -6.92
N ALA A 402 -3.10 16.62 -6.13
CA ALA A 402 -2.73 15.27 -5.77
C ALA A 402 -2.58 15.17 -4.26
N THR A 403 -3.21 14.15 -3.69
CA THR A 403 -3.26 13.94 -2.23
C THR A 403 -2.48 12.69 -1.87
N ILE A 404 -1.61 12.83 -0.87
CA ILE A 404 -0.98 11.73 -0.14
C ILE A 404 -1.52 11.73 1.29
N GLY A 405 -1.08 10.78 2.11
CA GLY A 405 -1.65 10.54 3.45
C GLY A 405 -1.30 11.62 4.47
N PHE A 406 -0.46 12.56 4.04
CA PHE A 406 0.10 13.64 4.83
C PHE A 406 -0.26 15.02 4.30
N GLY A 407 -1.01 15.12 3.19
CA GLY A 407 -1.40 16.42 2.66
C GLY A 407 -1.75 16.39 1.18
N GLU A 408 -2.19 17.53 0.69
CA GLU A 408 -2.55 17.77 -0.70
C GLU A 408 -1.61 18.81 -1.30
N LYS A 409 -1.25 18.62 -2.57
CA LYS A 409 -0.52 19.61 -3.36
C LYS A 409 -1.24 19.91 -4.66
N THR A 410 -1.34 21.20 -5.00
CA THR A 410 -1.71 21.60 -6.37
C THR A 410 -0.52 21.36 -7.29
N VAL A 411 -0.68 20.46 -8.26
CA VAL A 411 0.40 20.00 -9.13
C VAL A 411 0.41 20.67 -10.50
N ALA A 412 -0.72 21.24 -10.91
CA ALA A 412 -0.85 22.07 -12.09
C ALA A 412 -2.04 23.01 -11.94
N GLU A 413 -1.86 24.27 -12.30
CA GLU A 413 -2.89 25.30 -12.26
C GLU A 413 -2.62 26.33 -13.36
N PHE A 414 -3.59 26.57 -14.24
CA PHE A 414 -3.49 27.56 -15.31
C PHE A 414 -4.84 27.86 -15.96
N ASP A 415 -4.92 29.04 -16.58
CA ASP A 415 -6.05 29.43 -17.42
C ASP A 415 -5.86 28.96 -18.86
N PHE A 416 -6.95 28.62 -19.56
CA PHE A 416 -6.94 28.32 -20.99
C PHE A 416 -8.19 28.83 -21.71
N THR A 417 -8.12 28.96 -23.03
CA THR A 417 -9.24 29.36 -23.90
C THR A 417 -9.64 28.20 -24.81
N LYS A 418 -10.94 27.96 -24.96
CA LYS A 418 -11.51 26.90 -25.82
C LYS A 418 -12.05 27.44 -27.14
#